data_AF-A0AAQ3MWL7-F1
#
_entry.id   AF-A0AAQ3MWL7-F1
#
_cell.length_a   1.000
_cell.length_b   1.000
_cell.length_c   1.000
_cell.angle_alpha   90.00
_cell.angle_beta   90.00
_cell.angle_gamma   90.00
#
_symmetry.space_group_name_H-M   'P 1'
#
loop_
_entity.id
_entity.type
_entity.pdbx_description
1 polymer ?
#
loop_
_entity_poly.entity_id
_entity_poly.type
_entity_poly.pdbx_seq_one_letter_code
_entity_poly.pdbx_strand_id
1 'polypeptide(L)'
;MIIEILEGVTDIDLVINLKLREDVLLEKCLGRRICNQCGGNFNVASIDIKADNGSPGMVMAPLLPPANCISKLITRSDDTEAVVKERLRIYREMVLCTLYYYYVWTSNRMTA
;
A
#
# COMPACT_ATOMS: atom_id res chain seq x y z
N MET A 1 -1.04 -16.80 -16.54
CA MET A 1 -1.00 -15.82 -17.65
C MET A 1 0.07 -14.74 -17.47
N ILE A 2 -0.04 -13.73 -16.59
CA ILE A 2 1.01 -12.67 -16.50
C ILE A 2 2.36 -13.21 -15.98
N ILE A 3 2.35 -14.09 -14.99
CA ILE A 3 3.56 -14.66 -14.39
C ILE A 3 4.35 -15.49 -15.43
N GLU A 4 3.66 -16.39 -16.12
CA GLU A 4 4.25 -17.23 -17.18
C GLU A 4 4.87 -16.39 -18.29
N ILE A 5 4.24 -15.26 -18.64
CA ILE A 5 4.79 -14.32 -19.64
C ILE A 5 6.08 -13.68 -19.12
N LEU A 6 6.09 -13.19 -17.87
CA LEU A 6 7.27 -12.53 -17.31
C LEU A 6 8.47 -13.48 -17.22
N GLU A 7 8.27 -14.70 -16.73
CA GLU A 7 9.32 -15.72 -16.64
C GLU A 7 9.81 -16.21 -18.00
N GLY A 8 8.93 -16.20 -19.02
CA GLY A 8 9.33 -16.53 -20.38
C GLY A 8 10.18 -15.43 -21.05
N VAL A 9 10.19 -14.21 -20.51
CA VAL A 9 10.91 -13.06 -21.06
C VAL A 9 12.19 -12.74 -20.28
N THR A 10 12.19 -12.93 -18.96
CA THR A 10 13.33 -12.63 -18.11
C THR A 10 13.35 -13.49 -16.86
N ASP A 11 14.54 -13.71 -16.32
CA ASP A 11 14.72 -14.25 -14.98
C ASP A 11 14.24 -13.23 -13.94
N ILE A 12 13.62 -13.75 -12.87
CA ILE A 12 13.16 -12.96 -11.73
C ILE A 12 14.04 -13.32 -10.54
N ASP A 13 14.88 -12.37 -10.12
CA ASP A 13 15.81 -12.58 -9.01
C ASP A 13 15.16 -12.33 -7.64
N LEU A 14 14.25 -11.35 -7.58
CA LEU A 14 13.67 -10.89 -6.33
C LEU A 14 12.24 -10.38 -6.50
N VAL A 15 11.36 -10.79 -5.59
CA VAL A 15 10.00 -10.26 -5.45
C VAL A 15 9.83 -9.64 -4.07
N ILE A 16 9.57 -8.32 -4.03
CA ILE A 16 9.35 -7.59 -2.79
C ILE A 16 7.85 -7.36 -2.60
N ASN A 17 7.32 -7.87 -1.49
CA ASN A 17 5.92 -7.68 -1.11
C ASN A 17 5.79 -6.71 0.06
N LEU A 18 5.36 -5.49 -0.24
CA LEU A 18 5.12 -4.47 0.79
C LEU A 18 3.73 -4.66 1.39
N LYS A 19 3.69 -5.10 2.64
CA LYS A 19 2.46 -5.36 3.39
C LYS A 19 2.30 -4.37 4.53
N LEU A 20 1.06 -3.93 4.71
CA LEU A 20 0.65 -3.08 5.82
C LEU A 20 -0.73 -3.53 6.30
N ARG A 21 -1.07 -3.22 7.55
CA ARG A 21 -2.40 -3.51 8.08
C ARG A 21 -3.46 -2.72 7.31
N GLU A 22 -4.62 -3.33 7.12
CA GLU A 22 -5.69 -2.77 6.27
C GLU A 22 -6.28 -1.48 6.86
N ASP A 23 -6.42 -1.42 8.19
CA ASP A 23 -6.85 -0.22 8.92
C ASP A 23 -5.89 0.96 8.69
N VAL A 24 -4.58 0.71 8.71
CA VAL A 24 -3.57 1.73 8.42
C VAL A 24 -3.61 2.17 6.96
N LEU A 25 -3.81 1.24 6.02
CA LEU A 25 -3.97 1.58 4.60
C LEU A 25 -5.20 2.46 4.37
N LEU A 26 -6.31 2.14 5.03
CA LEU A 26 -7.54 2.92 4.96
C LEU A 26 -7.31 4.36 5.45
N GLU A 27 -6.78 4.52 6.66
CA GLU A 27 -6.46 5.83 7.24
C GLU A 27 -5.49 6.63 6.37
N LYS A 28 -4.46 5.99 5.80
CA LYS A 28 -3.50 6.66 4.91
C LYS A 28 -4.14 7.07 3.58
N CYS A 29 -5.05 6.30 3.01
CA CYS A 29 -5.78 6.71 1.81
C CYS A 29 -6.69 7.92 2.10
N LEU A 30 -7.48 7.88 3.18
CA LEU A 30 -8.38 8.97 3.56
C LEU A 30 -7.63 10.23 4.00
N GLY A 31 -6.43 10.07 4.58
CA GLY A 31 -5.52 11.14 4.97
C GLY A 31 -4.73 11.77 3.82
N ARG A 32 -4.82 11.24 2.59
CA ARG A 32 -4.08 11.76 1.44
C ARG A 32 -4.54 13.16 1.05
N ARG A 33 -3.59 14.05 0.78
CA ARG A 33 -3.83 15.42 0.29
C ARG A 33 -2.92 15.70 -0.90
N ILE A 34 -3.42 16.48 -1.84
CA ILE A 34 -2.66 16.95 -3.00
C ILE A 34 -2.69 18.47 -2.98
N CYS A 35 -1.54 19.12 -3.18
CA CYS A 35 -1.52 20.56 -3.39
C CYS A 35 -1.93 20.88 -4.83
N ASN A 36 -3.02 21.64 -5.00
CA ASN A 36 -3.54 21.99 -6.33
C ASN A 36 -2.68 23.00 -7.12
N GLN A 37 -1.59 23.52 -6.51
CA GLN A 37 -0.65 24.42 -7.17
C GLN A 37 0.67 23.75 -7.55
N CYS A 38 1.28 22.96 -6.65
CA CYS A 38 2.57 22.31 -6.93
C CYS A 38 2.48 20.83 -7.30
N GLY A 39 1.30 20.21 -7.14
CA GLY A 39 1.10 18.77 -7.41
C GLY A 39 1.70 17.83 -6.36
N GLY A 40 2.29 18.36 -5.27
CA GLY A 40 2.88 17.55 -4.20
C GLY A 40 1.85 16.68 -3.48
N ASN A 41 2.25 15.46 -3.13
CA ASN A 41 1.45 14.50 -2.35
C ASN A 41 1.85 14.57 -0.87
N PHE A 42 0.85 14.74 -0.01
CA PHE A 42 0.99 14.85 1.43
C PHE A 42 0.02 13.89 2.11
N ASN A 43 0.23 13.65 3.41
CA ASN A 43 -0.63 12.78 4.19
C ASN A 43 -0.78 13.32 5.60
N VAL A 44 -2.02 13.63 5.99
CA VAL A 44 -2.31 14.20 7.33
C VAL A 44 -2.59 13.12 8.38
N ALA A 45 -2.70 11.84 8.00
CA ALA A 45 -2.97 10.76 8.94
C ALA A 45 -1.73 10.49 9.80
N SER A 46 -1.93 10.60 11.11
CA SER A 46 -0.97 10.20 12.14
C SER A 46 -1.41 8.86 12.71
N ILE A 47 -0.55 7.85 12.60
CA ILE A 47 -0.82 6.50 13.07
C ILE A 47 -0.03 6.28 14.35
N ASP A 48 -0.74 5.94 15.42
CA ASP A 48 -0.15 5.51 16.69
C ASP A 48 -1.01 4.36 17.25
N ILE A 49 -0.70 3.15 16.79
CA ILE A 49 -1.39 1.93 17.19
C ILE A 49 -0.51 1.20 18.18
N LYS A 50 -1.03 1.00 19.40
CA LYS A 50 -0.35 0.21 20.43
C LYS A 50 -0.33 -1.27 20.04
N ALA A 51 0.68 -1.99 20.53
CA ALA A 51 0.69 -3.43 20.44
C ALA A 51 -0.50 -4.01 21.21
N ASP A 52 -1.18 -4.99 20.62
CA ASP A 52 -2.33 -5.66 21.24
C ASP A 52 -2.42 -7.11 20.77
N ASN A 53 -2.71 -8.05 21.69
CA ASN A 53 -2.98 -9.47 21.41
C ASN A 53 -2.05 -10.12 20.35
N GLY A 54 -0.73 -9.90 20.47
CA GLY A 54 0.27 -10.45 19.55
C GLY A 54 0.45 -9.69 18.23
N SER A 55 -0.35 -8.65 17.99
CA SER A 55 -0.12 -7.71 16.89
C SER A 55 0.93 -6.67 17.29
N PRO A 56 1.97 -6.44 16.48
CA PRO A 56 2.96 -5.41 16.76
C PRO A 56 2.32 -4.02 16.72
N GLY A 57 2.75 -3.16 17.64
CA GLY A 57 2.42 -1.74 17.59
C GLY A 57 3.03 -1.09 16.34
N MET A 58 2.44 0.03 15.91
CA MET A 58 2.85 0.73 14.71
C MET A 58 2.70 2.24 14.90
N VAL A 59 3.78 2.96 14.63
CA VAL A 59 3.80 4.42 14.59
C VAL A 59 4.18 4.87 13.19
N MET A 60 3.36 5.70 12.57
CA MET A 60 3.68 6.35 11.30
C MET A 60 3.29 7.83 11.38
N ALA A 61 4.31 8.68 11.40
CA ALA A 61 4.13 10.12 11.35
C ALA A 61 3.36 10.57 10.09
N PRO A 62 2.66 11.71 10.16
CA PRO A 62 2.10 12.35 8.97
C PRO A 62 3.22 12.88 8.07
N LEU A 63 2.92 12.96 6.77
CA LEU A 63 3.75 13.65 5.78
C LEU A 63 3.13 15.02 5.50
N LEU A 64 3.42 15.98 6.37
CA LEU A 64 2.77 17.30 6.35
C LEU A 64 3.27 18.18 5.19
N PRO A 65 2.41 19.06 4.67
CA PRO A 65 2.79 20.01 3.63
C PRO A 65 3.70 21.14 4.19
N PRO A 66 4.51 21.78 3.33
CA PRO A 66 5.14 23.04 3.67
C PRO A 66 4.09 24.16 3.82
N ALA A 67 4.43 25.24 4.52
CA ALA A 67 3.49 26.32 4.89
C ALA A 67 2.75 26.93 3.68
N ASN A 68 3.45 27.10 2.55
CA ASN A 68 2.89 27.65 1.32
C ASN A 68 1.87 26.74 0.61
N CYS A 69 1.72 25.48 1.03
CA CYS A 69 0.80 24.49 0.46
C CYS A 69 -0.45 24.24 1.32
N ILE A 70 -0.45 24.63 2.60
CA ILE A 70 -1.51 24.28 3.57
C ILE A 70 -2.92 24.68 3.07
N SER A 71 -3.07 25.93 2.59
CA SER A 71 -4.36 26.45 2.10
C SER A 71 -4.79 25.93 0.72
N LYS A 72 -3.93 25.12 0.09
CA LYS A 72 -4.07 24.63 -1.30
C LYS A 72 -4.26 23.13 -1.37
N LEU A 73 -4.37 22.49 -0.21
CA LEU A 73 -4.58 21.06 -0.11
C LEU A 73 -6.02 20.71 -0.49
N ILE A 74 -6.12 19.77 -1.42
CA ILE A 74 -7.37 19.14 -1.83
C ILE A 74 -7.30 17.63 -1.59
N THR A 75 -8.46 17.01 -1.47
CA THR A 75 -8.61 15.55 -1.42
C THR A 75 -9.02 15.06 -2.79
N ARG A 76 -8.62 13.84 -3.19
CA ARG A 76 -9.12 13.24 -4.43
C ARG A 76 -10.57 12.84 -4.26
N SER A 77 -11.34 12.89 -5.34
CA SER A 77 -12.76 12.49 -5.33
C SER A 77 -12.97 11.02 -4.96
N ASP A 78 -11.97 10.17 -5.17
CA ASP A 78 -12.01 8.74 -4.93
C ASP A 78 -11.44 8.31 -3.55
N ASP A 79 -10.99 9.26 -2.73
CA ASP A 79 -10.55 9.02 -1.35
C ASP A 79 -11.75 8.97 -0.40
N THR A 80 -12.64 8.02 -0.64
CA THR A 80 -13.78 7.70 0.23
C THR A 80 -13.63 6.31 0.81
N GLU A 81 -14.17 6.08 2.00
CA GLU A 81 -14.03 4.80 2.70
C GLU A 81 -14.56 3.63 1.84
N ALA A 82 -15.72 3.81 1.21
CA ALA A 82 -16.32 2.80 0.33
C ALA A 82 -15.41 2.44 -0.85
N VAL A 83 -14.84 3.44 -1.52
CA VAL A 83 -13.97 3.22 -2.69
C VAL A 83 -12.64 2.58 -2.26
N VAL A 84 -12.07 3.01 -1.14
CA VAL A 84 -10.80 2.46 -0.64
C VAL A 84 -10.98 1.00 -0.22
N LYS A 85 -12.04 0.67 0.52
CA LYS A 85 -12.34 -0.73 0.91
C LYS A 85 -12.54 -1.62 -0.32
N GLU A 86 -13.27 -1.13 -1.32
CA GLU A 86 -13.49 -1.91 -2.54
C GLU A 86 -12.18 -2.15 -3.32
N ARG A 87 -11.30 -1.16 -3.37
CA ARG A 87 -9.95 -1.33 -3.96
C ARG A 87 -9.12 -2.35 -3.21
N LEU A 88 -9.17 -2.36 -1.88
CA LEU A 88 -8.44 -3.31 -1.05
C LEU A 88 -8.97 -4.74 -1.27
N ARG A 89 -10.29 -4.91 -1.37
CA ARG A 89 -10.93 -6.19 -1.72
C ARG A 89 -10.46 -6.71 -3.08
N ILE A 90 -10.55 -5.87 -4.12
CA ILE A 90 -10.12 -6.22 -5.49
C ILE A 90 -8.62 -6.54 -5.53
N TYR A 91 -7.78 -5.73 -4.87
CA TYR A 91 -6.35 -5.99 -4.75
C TYR A 91 -6.08 -7.37 -4.15
N ARG A 92 -6.75 -7.70 -3.03
CA ARG A 92 -6.60 -9.01 -2.38
C ARG A 92 -6.97 -10.14 -3.33
N GLU A 93 -8.09 -10.04 -4.04
CA GLU A 93 -8.54 -11.07 -5.00
C GLU A 93 -7.55 -11.28 -6.15
N MET A 94 -6.99 -10.19 -6.71
CA MET A 94 -6.03 -10.29 -7.82
C MET A 94 -4.66 -10.79 -7.38
N VAL A 95 -4.22 -10.44 -6.17
CA VAL A 95 -2.84 -10.64 -5.73
C VAL A 95 -2.62 -12.00 -5.05
N LEU A 96 -3.67 -12.63 -4.52
CA LEU A 96 -3.58 -13.93 -3.85
C LEU A 96 -2.88 -15.01 -4.69
N CYS A 97 -3.28 -15.16 -5.96
CA CYS A 97 -2.68 -16.14 -6.86
C CYS A 97 -1.19 -15.85 -7.11
N THR A 98 -0.85 -14.57 -7.33
CA THR A 98 0.52 -14.13 -7.59
C THR A 98 1.43 -14.33 -6.38
N LEU A 99 0.95 -14.02 -5.18
CA LEU A 99 1.72 -14.24 -3.95
C LEU A 99 1.93 -15.72 -3.68
N TYR A 100 0.91 -16.55 -3.89
CA TYR A 100 1.05 -17.99 -3.71
C TYR A 100 2.10 -18.56 -4.65
N TYR A 101 2.07 -18.18 -5.93
CA TYR A 101 3.07 -18.61 -6.91
C TYR A 101 4.49 -18.28 -6.47
N TYR A 102 4.77 -17.01 -6.17
CA TYR A 102 6.14 -16.62 -5.79
C TYR A 102 6.57 -17.17 -4.43
N TYR A 103 5.65 -17.40 -3.50
CA TYR A 103 5.96 -18.04 -2.21
C TYR A 103 6.37 -19.51 -2.38
N VAL A 104 5.64 -20.25 -3.21
CA VAL A 104 5.98 -21.65 -3.56
C VAL A 104 7.27 -21.68 -4.37
N TRP A 105 7.43 -20.78 -5.35
CA TRP A 105 8.65 -20.61 -6.14
C TRP A 105 9.88 -20.37 -5.26
N THR A 106 9.81 -19.48 -4.27
CA THR A 106 10.93 -19.23 -3.33
C THR A 106 11.27 -20.48 -2.52
N SER A 107 10.25 -21.23 -2.09
CA SER A 107 10.45 -22.43 -1.27
C SER A 107 11.17 -23.53 -2.05
N ASN A 108 10.83 -23.72 -3.33
CA ASN A 108 11.42 -24.76 -4.17
C ASN A 108 12.85 -24.42 -4.63
N ARG A 109 13.20 -23.14 -4.85
CA ARG A 109 14.59 -22.72 -5.17
C ARG A 109 15.52 -22.77 -3.96
N MET A 110 15.02 -22.60 -2.74
CA MET A 110 15.85 -22.71 -1.53
C MET A 110 16.16 -24.16 -1.13
N THR A 111 15.39 -25.12 -1.64
CA THR A 111 15.60 -26.57 -1.41
C THR A 111 16.41 -27.26 -2.50
N ALA A 112 16.85 -26.54 -3.55
CA ALA A 112 17.63 -27.06 -4.66
C ALA A 112 19.09 -26.59 -4.61
#